data_AF-A0A9P7BXC4-F1
#
_entry.id   AF-A0A9P7BXC4-F1
#
_cell.length_a   1.000
_cell.length_b   1.000
_cell.length_c   1.000
_cell.angle_alpha   90.00
_cell.angle_beta   90.00
_cell.angle_gamma   90.00
#
_symmetry.space_group_name_H-M   'P 1'
#
loop_
_entity.id
_entity.type
_entity.pdbx_description
1 polymer ?
#
loop_
_entity_poly.entity_id
_entity_poly.type
_entity_poly.pdbx_seq_one_letter_code
_entity_poly.pdbx_strand_id
1 'polypeptide(L)'
;MDKSLSKGRPMIDREEIHNFIVIGTICSIKKFSDHFNFIVEDGTGLNHFQYYFTYKWGNEYANDIKLENRVRIYASFRPFSGRYVYMASCVRSVEDYMEVIHHELEVIYWHLYFTKKNIEC
;
A
#
# COMPACT_ATOMS: atom_id res chain seq x y z
N MET A 1 4.97 13.75 9.29
CA MET A 1 5.47 12.38 9.06
C MET A 1 6.43 12.06 10.21
N ASP A 2 5.98 11.24 11.15
CA ASP A 2 6.63 11.06 12.47
C ASP A 2 7.89 10.19 12.38
N LYS A 3 8.95 10.57 13.09
CA LYS A 3 10.31 9.97 13.03
C LYS A 3 10.44 8.66 13.83
N SER A 4 9.33 8.01 14.19
CA SER A 4 9.29 6.86 15.12
C SER A 4 9.50 5.48 14.46
N LEU A 5 9.60 5.41 13.13
CA LEU A 5 9.68 4.14 12.38
C LEU A 5 11.06 3.45 12.38
N SER A 6 12.06 3.93 13.13
CA SER A 6 13.43 3.40 13.03
C SER A 6 13.75 2.24 13.98
N LYS A 7 12.89 1.89 14.95
CA LYS A 7 13.11 0.75 15.89
C LYS A 7 11.85 0.09 16.46
N GLY A 8 10.67 0.68 16.26
CA GLY A 8 9.39 0.20 16.79
C GLY A 8 8.54 -0.52 15.75
N ARG A 9 7.60 -1.34 16.21
CA ARG A 9 6.52 -1.93 15.38
C ARG A 9 5.72 -0.78 14.74
N PRO A 10 5.26 -0.89 13.47
CA PRO A 10 4.47 0.18 12.85
C PRO A 10 3.18 0.36 13.64
N MET A 11 2.96 1.53 14.23
CA MET A 11 1.77 1.83 15.02
C MET A 11 0.94 2.91 14.33
N ILE A 12 -0.35 2.66 14.17
CA ILE A 12 -1.36 3.64 13.72
C ILE A 12 -2.56 3.50 14.66
N ASP A 13 -3.11 4.63 15.13
CA ASP A 13 -4.23 4.67 16.08
C ASP A 13 -4.05 3.83 17.35
N ARG A 14 -2.79 3.72 17.82
CA ARG A 14 -2.37 2.89 18.96
C ARG A 14 -2.49 1.38 18.75
N GLU A 15 -2.75 0.95 17.51
CA GLU A 15 -2.75 -0.44 17.11
C GLU A 15 -1.54 -0.74 16.21
N GLU A 16 -1.04 -1.96 16.31
CA GLU A 16 0.07 -2.41 15.47
C GLU A 16 -0.44 -2.79 14.09
N ILE A 17 0.19 -2.26 13.04
CA ILE A 17 -0.17 -2.55 11.66
C ILE A 17 0.92 -3.38 10.98
N HIS A 18 0.47 -4.46 10.35
CA HIS A 18 1.32 -5.37 9.58
C HIS A 18 1.04 -5.29 8.09
N ASN A 19 -0.24 -5.41 7.73
CA ASN A 19 -0.71 -5.39 6.36
C ASN A 19 -1.70 -4.25 6.19
N PHE A 20 -1.77 -3.72 4.98
CA PHE A 20 -2.64 -2.63 4.62
C PHE A 20 -2.97 -2.68 3.13
N ILE A 21 -4.03 -1.96 2.75
CA ILE A 21 -4.45 -1.79 1.36
C ILE A 21 -4.29 -0.32 1.01
N VAL A 22 -3.81 -0.06 -0.20
CA VAL A 22 -3.80 1.28 -0.81
C VAL A 22 -4.46 1.21 -2.17
N ILE A 23 -5.26 2.22 -2.50
CA ILE A 23 -5.73 2.46 -3.87
C ILE A 23 -5.18 3.79 -4.33
N GLY A 24 -4.52 3.80 -5.48
CA GLY A 24 -3.95 5.02 -6.05
C GLY A 24 -3.43 4.83 -7.46
N THR A 25 -2.85 5.90 -8.01
CA THR A 25 -2.34 5.92 -9.39
C THR A 25 -0.83 5.75 -9.40
N ILE A 26 -0.32 4.87 -10.26
CA ILE A 26 1.13 4.66 -10.40
C ILE A 26 1.76 5.86 -11.13
N CYS A 27 2.66 6.57 -10.45
CA CYS A 27 3.33 7.77 -10.97
C CYS A 27 4.79 7.54 -11.40
N SER A 28 5.40 6.42 -10.99
CA SER A 28 6.77 6.07 -11.36
C SER A 28 6.99 4.57 -11.23
N ILE A 29 7.77 4.00 -12.16
CA ILE A 29 8.14 2.57 -12.13
C ILE A 29 9.62 2.44 -12.46
N LYS A 30 10.33 1.65 -11.65
CA LYS A 30 11.70 1.20 -11.90
C LYS A 30 11.75 -0.31 -11.79
N LYS A 31 12.03 -0.98 -12.91
CA LYS A 31 12.18 -2.43 -12.99
C LYS A 31 13.62 -2.84 -12.71
N PHE A 32 13.79 -3.84 -11.86
CA PHE A 32 15.05 -4.55 -11.61
C PHE A 32 14.91 -6.00 -12.10
N SER A 33 15.97 -6.80 -11.92
CA SER A 33 15.99 -8.20 -12.36
C SER A 33 15.01 -9.09 -11.60
N ASP A 34 14.76 -8.78 -10.33
CA ASP A 34 14.03 -9.62 -9.36
C ASP A 34 12.82 -8.89 -8.73
N HIS A 35 12.69 -7.59 -8.93
CA HIS A 35 11.61 -6.79 -8.36
C HIS A 35 11.29 -5.53 -9.17
N PHE A 36 10.13 -4.94 -8.89
CA PHE A 36 9.77 -3.59 -9.27
C PHE A 36 9.83 -2.68 -8.03
N ASN A 37 10.36 -1.48 -8.21
CA ASN A 37 10.08 -0.36 -7.31
C ASN A 37 9.14 0.60 -8.03
N PHE A 38 8.05 0.99 -7.39
CA PHE A 38 7.08 1.90 -7.99
C PHE A 38 6.50 2.86 -6.96
N ILE A 39 6.04 4.01 -7.44
CA ILE A 39 5.47 5.09 -6.62
C ILE A 39 4.00 5.24 -6.97
N VAL A 40 3.17 5.36 -5.94
CA VAL A 40 1.72 5.48 -6.06
C VAL A 40 1.25 6.73 -5.33
N GLU A 41 0.47 7.56 -6.00
CA GLU A 41 -0.21 8.73 -5.42
C GLU A 41 -1.68 8.39 -5.15
N ASP A 42 -2.12 8.56 -3.91
CA ASP A 42 -3.49 8.29 -3.46
C ASP A 42 -4.25 9.57 -3.04
N GLY A 43 -3.65 10.74 -3.20
CA GLY A 43 -4.21 12.03 -2.76
C GLY A 43 -3.79 12.43 -1.35
N THR A 44 -3.15 11.53 -0.60
CA THR A 44 -2.54 11.81 0.72
C THR A 44 -1.02 11.95 0.64
N GLY A 45 -0.43 11.61 -0.50
CA GLY A 45 0.99 11.74 -0.80
C GLY A 45 1.55 10.58 -1.61
N LEU A 46 2.87 10.61 -1.80
CA LEU A 46 3.60 9.63 -2.59
C LEU A 46 4.03 8.43 -1.73
N ASN A 47 3.54 7.25 -2.11
CA ASN A 47 3.83 5.98 -1.45
C ASN A 47 4.81 5.14 -2.27
N HIS A 48 5.89 4.67 -1.64
CA HIS A 48 6.95 3.90 -2.31
C HIS A 48 6.82 2.40 -2.03
N PHE A 49 6.56 1.61 -3.08
CA PHE A 49 6.36 0.17 -2.99
C PHE A 49 7.48 -0.62 -3.67
N GLN A 50 7.70 -1.82 -3.14
CA GLN A 50 8.54 -2.85 -3.74
C GLN A 50 7.70 -4.11 -3.99
N TYR A 51 7.78 -4.68 -5.19
CA TYR A 51 7.11 -5.94 -5.56
C TYR A 51 8.13 -6.92 -6.14
N TYR A 52 8.42 -7.99 -5.40
CA TYR A 52 9.31 -9.05 -5.87
C TYR A 52 8.54 -10.05 -6.73
N PHE A 53 9.15 -10.43 -7.85
CA PHE A 53 8.58 -11.40 -8.76
C PHE A 53 9.53 -12.58 -8.95
N THR A 54 8.98 -13.79 -8.98
CA THR A 54 9.74 -15.00 -9.34
C THR A 54 9.38 -15.41 -10.76
N TYR A 55 10.29 -16.09 -11.46
CA TYR A 55 10.06 -16.57 -12.84
C TYR A 55 8.79 -17.43 -13.02
N LYS A 56 8.23 -17.99 -11.93
CA LYS A 56 7.02 -18.84 -11.95
C LYS A 56 5.70 -18.09 -11.79
N TRP A 57 5.69 -16.94 -11.09
CA TRP A 57 4.46 -16.22 -10.72
C TRP A 57 4.47 -14.74 -11.11
N GLY A 58 5.59 -14.25 -11.66
CA GLY A 58 5.89 -12.83 -11.82
C GLY A 58 5.29 -12.11 -13.02
N ASN A 59 5.01 -12.83 -14.11
CA ASN A 59 4.70 -12.17 -15.38
C ASN A 59 3.24 -11.73 -15.53
N GLU A 60 2.30 -12.39 -14.85
CA GLU A 60 0.87 -12.08 -15.02
C GLU A 60 0.47 -10.79 -14.28
N TYR A 61 0.91 -10.63 -13.02
CA TYR A 61 0.61 -9.46 -12.19
C TYR A 61 1.50 -8.24 -12.49
N ALA A 62 2.65 -8.44 -13.14
CA ALA A 62 3.47 -7.33 -13.63
C ALA A 62 2.72 -6.49 -14.69
N ASN A 63 1.69 -7.04 -15.34
CA ASN A 63 0.90 -6.31 -16.34
C ASN A 63 0.06 -5.19 -15.74
N ASP A 64 -0.27 -5.26 -14.44
CA ASP A 64 -1.05 -4.22 -13.75
C ASP A 64 -0.17 -3.08 -13.24
N ILE A 65 1.15 -3.34 -13.08
CA ILE A 65 2.13 -2.32 -12.71
C ILE A 65 2.53 -1.52 -13.97
N LYS A 66 1.65 -0.60 -14.37
CA LYS A 66 1.83 0.30 -15.51
C LYS A 66 1.68 1.75 -15.08
N LEU A 67 2.45 2.64 -15.71
CA LEU A 67 2.38 4.07 -15.43
C LEU A 67 0.96 4.58 -15.72
N GLU A 68 0.50 5.53 -14.90
CA GLU A 68 -0.84 6.13 -14.96
C GLU A 68 -2.00 5.16 -14.67
N ASN A 69 -1.70 3.88 -14.44
CA ASN A 69 -2.72 2.91 -14.08
C ASN A 69 -3.13 3.11 -12.61
N ARG A 70 -4.43 3.05 -12.36
CA ARG A 70 -4.96 3.05 -10.99
C ARG A 70 -5.06 1.63 -10.49
N VAL A 71 -4.50 1.39 -9.31
CA VAL A 71 -4.31 0.04 -8.78
C VAL A 71 -4.73 -0.06 -7.33
N ARG A 72 -5.23 -1.24 -6.97
CA ARG A 72 -5.40 -1.70 -5.59
C ARG A 72 -4.19 -2.54 -5.22
N ILE A 73 -3.55 -2.21 -4.10
CA ILE A 73 -2.33 -2.86 -3.66
C ILE A 73 -2.56 -3.43 -2.27
N TYR A 74 -2.30 -4.73 -2.11
CA TYR A 74 -2.17 -5.35 -0.79
C TYR A 74 -0.70 -5.40 -0.41
N ALA A 75 -0.35 -4.69 0.67
CA ALA A 75 1.04 -4.49 1.08
C ALA A 75 1.26 -4.78 2.55
N SER A 76 2.52 -4.97 2.91
CA SER A 76 2.97 -5.16 4.29
C SER A 76 4.16 -4.27 4.63
N PHE A 77 4.25 -3.84 5.88
CA PHE A 77 5.45 -3.18 6.38
C PHE A 77 6.55 -4.23 6.59
N ARG A 78 7.68 -4.06 5.91
CA ARG A 78 8.85 -4.94 6.08
C ARG A 78 10.06 -4.12 6.55
N PRO A 79 10.70 -4.51 7.67
CA PRO A 79 11.93 -3.86 8.09
C PRO A 79 13.05 -4.23 7.11
N PHE A 80 13.75 -3.22 6.58
CA PHE A 80 14.88 -3.38 5.69
C PHE A 80 15.91 -2.29 5.95
N SER A 81 17.10 -2.68 6.43
CA SER A 81 18.22 -1.75 6.68
C SER A 81 17.85 -0.53 7.57
N GLY A 82 17.14 -0.77 8.67
CA GLY A 82 16.78 0.29 9.63
C GLY A 82 15.65 1.23 9.20
N ARG A 83 14.99 0.95 8.07
CA ARG A 83 13.75 1.61 7.62
C ARG A 83 12.67 0.56 7.31
N TYR A 84 11.42 0.97 7.28
CA TYR A 84 10.35 0.13 6.73
C TYR A 84 10.21 0.36 5.23
N VAL A 85 9.96 -0.73 4.50
CA VAL A 85 9.63 -0.74 3.08
C VAL A 85 8.20 -1.27 2.94
N TYR A 86 7.44 -0.70 2.01
CA TYR A 86 6.09 -1.20 1.69
C TYR A 86 6.23 -2.33 0.68
N MET A 87 6.10 -3.55 1.17
CA MET A 87 6.22 -4.76 0.36
C MET A 87 4.86 -5.11 -0.21
N ALA A 88 4.66 -4.82 -1.50
CA ALA A 88 3.48 -5.23 -2.24
C ALA A 88 3.52 -6.75 -2.45
N SER A 89 2.38 -7.39 -2.23
CA SER A 89 2.19 -8.83 -2.43
C SER A 89 1.14 -9.13 -3.50
N CYS A 90 0.19 -8.22 -3.71
CA CYS A 90 -0.76 -8.25 -4.80
C CYS A 90 -0.96 -6.82 -5.32
N VAL A 91 -0.94 -6.67 -6.64
CA VAL A 91 -1.26 -5.43 -7.35
C VAL A 91 -2.28 -5.79 -8.42
N ARG A 92 -3.40 -5.06 -8.45
CA ARG A 92 -4.49 -5.25 -9.42
C ARG A 92 -4.94 -3.91 -9.96
N SER A 93 -5.24 -3.84 -11.25
CA SER A 93 -5.92 -2.69 -11.86
C SER A 93 -7.31 -2.46 -11.29
N VAL A 94 -7.66 -1.21 -11.00
CA VAL A 94 -9.00 -0.79 -10.56
C VAL A 94 -9.78 -0.30 -11.77
N GLU A 95 -10.86 -1.00 -12.09
CA GLU A 95 -11.70 -0.72 -13.28
C GLU A 95 -12.93 0.14 -12.95
N ASP A 96 -13.45 0.03 -11.73
CA ASP A 96 -14.61 0.78 -11.26
C ASP A 96 -14.18 1.85 -10.25
N TYR A 97 -14.57 3.10 -10.50
CA TYR A 97 -14.27 4.21 -9.60
C TYR A 97 -14.99 4.11 -8.25
N MET A 98 -16.12 3.39 -8.17
CA MET A 98 -16.81 3.16 -6.89
C MET A 98 -15.93 2.39 -5.90
N GLU A 99 -14.99 1.57 -6.37
CA GLU A 99 -14.02 0.89 -5.51
C GLU A 99 -13.14 1.89 -4.74
N VAL A 100 -12.76 3.01 -5.38
CA VAL A 100 -11.96 4.07 -4.78
C VAL A 100 -12.75 4.75 -3.66
N ILE A 101 -13.98 5.18 -3.94
CA ILE A 101 -14.84 5.86 -2.97
C ILE A 101 -15.12 4.94 -1.78
N HIS A 102 -15.46 3.68 -2.05
CA HIS A 102 -15.68 2.69 -0.99
C HIS A 102 -14.45 2.55 -0.09
N HIS A 103 -13.26 2.46 -0.68
CA HIS A 103 -12.02 2.35 0.07
C HIS A 103 -11.73 3.58 0.94
N GLU A 104 -11.96 4.79 0.43
CA GLU A 104 -11.80 6.03 1.20
C GLU A 104 -12.75 6.04 2.42
N LEU A 105 -14.02 5.66 2.23
CA LEU A 105 -14.99 5.56 3.32
C LEU A 105 -14.60 4.48 4.35
N GLU A 106 -14.12 3.33 3.88
CA GLU A 106 -13.65 2.23 4.72
C GLU A 106 -12.45 2.66 5.59
N VAL A 107 -11.47 3.35 5.00
CA VAL A 107 -10.30 3.88 5.71
C VAL A 107 -10.73 4.85 6.80
N ILE A 108 -11.59 5.82 6.47
CA ILE A 108 -12.12 6.79 7.46
C ILE A 108 -12.86 6.07 8.59
N TYR A 109 -13.73 5.11 8.25
CA TYR A 109 -14.46 4.33 9.23
C TYR A 109 -13.53 3.60 10.20
N TRP A 110 -12.53 2.87 9.68
CA TRP A 110 -11.60 2.12 10.51
C TRP A 110 -10.77 3.02 11.43
N HIS A 111 -10.24 4.14 10.92
CA HIS A 111 -9.48 5.08 11.74
C HIS A 111 -10.36 5.71 12.83
N LEU A 112 -11.62 6.05 12.53
CA LEU A 112 -12.56 6.54 13.55
C LEU A 112 -12.88 5.48 14.60
N TYR A 113 -13.09 4.22 14.17
CA TYR A 113 -13.36 3.10 15.07
C TYR A 113 -12.19 2.88 16.05
N PHE A 114 -10.96 2.79 15.55
CA PHE A 114 -9.78 2.56 16.40
C PHE A 114 -9.43 3.78 17.26
N THR A 115 -9.64 5.01 16.77
CA THR A 115 -9.35 6.22 17.53
C THR A 115 -10.38 6.48 18.63
N LYS A 116 -11.67 6.21 18.38
CA LYS A 116 -12.75 6.56 19.31
C LYS A 116 -13.26 5.39 20.17
N LYS A 117 -12.89 4.13 19.86
CA LYS A 117 -13.23 2.86 20.55
C LYS A 117 -14.69 2.63 21.01
N ASN A 118 -15.61 3.58 20.79
CA ASN A 118 -16.99 3.61 21.29
C ASN A 118 -17.99 4.18 20.25
N ILE A 119 -17.79 3.88 18.96
CA ILE A 119 -18.89 4.09 18.00
C ILE A 119 -19.66 2.76 17.96
N GLU A 120 -20.59 2.59 18.89
CA GLU A 120 -21.67 1.63 18.72
C GLU A 120 -22.59 2.19 17.63
N CYS A 121 -22.67 1.50 16.50
CA CYS A 121 -23.63 1.77 15.45
C CYS A 121 -25.00 1.20 15.80
#